data_AF-A0A7V4IKP9-F1
#
_entry.id   AF-A0A7V4IKP9-F1
#
_cell.length_a   1.000
_cell.length_b   1.000
_cell.length_c   1.000
_cell.angle_alpha   90.00
_cell.angle_beta   90.00
_cell.angle_gamma   90.00
#
_symmetry.space_group_name_H-M   'P 1'
#
loop_
_entity.id
_entity.type
_entity.pdbx_description
1 polymer ?
#
loop_
_entity_poly.entity_id
_entity_poly.type
_entity_poly.pdbx_seq_one_letter_code
_entity_poly.pdbx_strand_id
1 'polypeptide(L)'
;MLKKAFILFIAPKSVTEDLRRQEFILNIILSGSVMLSLSAFLRILFDTFFNDGNYDAVPLAMPGGIFLFFLFLFALSRTGYFRFSSHILILLYFFGATYTAVNWGADVPQALLTYALVIVMSGVLINSRYSIYSTALIATALVLIGHFQYIGALVPDSIWKTEQARPSDQVFYAITLSIIAVVSWLSNREIDKSLARARHSEEDLKKERDSLEAKVEERTKELQQAQLEKLIQLDRFAEFGRMATGIFHDLANPLMVVSLNLEKLHAQSRGINPEAAGGIAA
;
A
#
# COMPACT_ATOMS: atom_id res chain seq x y z
N MET A 1 -2.30 -29.60 -1.90
CA MET A 1 -0.92 -29.25 -1.45
C MET A 1 -0.12 -28.43 -2.45
N LEU A 2 -0.19 -28.69 -3.78
CA LEU A 2 0.51 -27.89 -4.80
C LEU A 2 0.25 -26.37 -4.74
N LYS A 3 -1.01 -25.93 -4.56
CA LYS A 3 -1.34 -24.49 -4.45
C LYS A 3 -0.61 -23.79 -3.29
N LYS A 4 -0.46 -24.44 -2.13
CA LYS A 4 0.25 -23.86 -0.97
C LYS A 4 1.76 -23.79 -1.21
N ALA A 5 2.35 -24.80 -1.84
CA ALA A 5 3.78 -24.79 -2.21
C ALA A 5 4.07 -23.72 -3.29
N PHE A 6 3.20 -23.58 -4.28
CA PHE A 6 3.31 -22.57 -5.35
C PHE A 6 3.19 -21.14 -4.80
N ILE A 7 2.27 -20.91 -3.85
CA ILE A 7 2.13 -19.63 -3.15
C ILE A 7 3.38 -19.32 -2.31
N LEU A 8 3.97 -20.31 -1.62
CA LEU A 8 5.19 -20.11 -0.84
C LEU A 8 6.41 -19.77 -1.71
N PHE A 9 6.47 -20.35 -2.91
CA PHE A 9 7.59 -20.21 -3.84
C PHE A 9 7.61 -18.84 -4.54
N ILE A 10 6.43 -18.23 -4.73
CA ILE A 10 6.26 -16.97 -5.48
C ILE A 10 5.98 -15.79 -4.53
N ALA A 11 5.63 -16.04 -3.26
CA ALA A 11 5.27 -15.00 -2.28
C ALA A 11 6.32 -13.89 -2.18
N PRO A 12 5.93 -12.62 -2.34
CA PRO A 12 6.85 -11.50 -2.28
C PRO A 12 7.34 -11.25 -0.85
N LYS A 13 8.59 -10.79 -0.72
CA LYS A 13 9.22 -10.42 0.57
C LYS A 13 9.20 -8.91 0.83
N SER A 14 8.79 -8.11 -0.14
CA SER A 14 8.78 -6.64 -0.07
C SER A 14 7.84 -6.07 1.00
N VAL A 15 8.15 -4.88 1.51
CA VAL A 15 7.43 -4.24 2.63
C VAL A 15 6.16 -3.50 2.16
N THR A 16 6.23 -2.77 1.04
CA THR A 16 5.08 -2.00 0.53
C THR A 16 4.21 -2.84 -0.40
N GLU A 17 2.91 -2.51 -0.49
CA GLU A 17 1.95 -3.25 -1.33
C GLU A 17 2.31 -3.21 -2.82
N ASP A 18 2.75 -2.06 -3.33
CA ASP A 18 3.19 -1.93 -4.72
C ASP A 18 4.42 -2.77 -5.04
N LEU A 19 5.44 -2.76 -4.16
CA LEU A 19 6.65 -3.55 -4.38
C LEU A 19 6.37 -5.04 -4.29
N ARG A 20 5.46 -5.45 -3.41
CA ARG A 20 4.99 -6.85 -3.35
C ARG A 20 4.31 -7.28 -4.64
N ARG A 21 3.46 -6.43 -5.22
CA ARG A 21 2.83 -6.68 -6.53
C ARG A 21 3.89 -6.86 -7.63
N GLN A 22 4.85 -5.93 -7.71
CA GLN A 22 5.91 -5.98 -8.73
C GLN A 22 6.77 -7.25 -8.61
N GLU A 23 7.21 -7.57 -7.40
CA GLU A 23 8.00 -8.77 -7.10
C GLU A 23 7.22 -10.06 -7.42
N PHE A 24 5.93 -10.09 -7.09
CA PHE A 24 5.05 -11.22 -7.41
C PHE A 24 4.92 -11.45 -8.92
N ILE A 25 4.69 -10.38 -9.69
CA ILE A 25 4.61 -10.45 -11.15
C ILE A 25 5.95 -10.90 -11.74
N LEU A 26 7.06 -10.35 -11.28
CA LEU A 26 8.41 -10.75 -11.72
C LEU A 26 8.66 -12.24 -11.46
N ASN A 27 8.32 -12.73 -10.26
CA ASN A 27 8.52 -14.13 -9.90
C ASN A 27 7.69 -15.07 -10.77
N ILE A 28 6.46 -14.67 -11.15
CA ILE A 28 5.64 -15.44 -12.09
C ILE A 28 6.31 -15.50 -13.47
N ILE A 29 6.73 -14.35 -14.01
CA ILE A 29 7.41 -14.30 -15.32
C ILE A 29 8.67 -15.16 -15.31
N LEU A 30 9.55 -14.96 -14.32
CA LEU A 30 10.80 -15.71 -14.20
C LEU A 30 10.54 -17.21 -14.00
N SER A 31 9.53 -17.61 -13.22
CA SER A 31 9.19 -19.03 -13.08
C SER A 31 8.75 -19.65 -14.42
N GLY A 32 7.97 -18.91 -15.21
CA GLY A 32 7.58 -19.33 -16.56
C GLY A 32 8.78 -19.45 -17.49
N SER A 33 9.69 -18.47 -17.46
CA SER A 33 10.94 -18.49 -18.26
C SER A 33 11.87 -19.64 -17.85
N VAL A 34 11.97 -19.95 -16.56
CA VAL A 34 12.73 -21.10 -16.05
C VAL A 34 12.10 -22.41 -16.54
N MET A 35 10.77 -22.54 -16.48
CA MET A 35 10.09 -23.75 -16.98
C MET A 35 10.25 -23.93 -18.50
N LEU A 36 10.15 -22.84 -19.27
CA LEU A 36 10.30 -22.86 -20.73
C LEU A 36 11.74 -23.14 -21.15
N SER A 37 12.72 -22.56 -20.47
CA SER A 37 14.14 -22.86 -20.73
C SER A 37 14.53 -24.26 -20.29
N LEU A 38 13.95 -24.78 -19.20
CA LEU A 38 14.13 -26.17 -18.77
C LEU A 38 13.57 -27.15 -19.79
N SER A 39 12.37 -26.93 -20.31
CA SER A 39 11.78 -27.81 -21.32
C SER A 39 12.59 -27.80 -22.61
N ALA A 40 13.07 -26.63 -23.05
CA ALA A 40 13.98 -26.52 -24.19
C ALA A 40 15.30 -27.28 -23.95
N PHE A 41 15.90 -27.12 -22.76
CA PHE A 41 17.13 -27.82 -22.39
C PHE A 41 16.95 -29.35 -22.36
N LEU A 42 15.87 -29.85 -21.74
CA LEU A 42 15.56 -31.27 -21.68
C LEU A 42 15.29 -31.87 -23.06
N ARG A 43 14.60 -31.12 -23.94
CA ARG A 43 14.37 -31.54 -25.32
C ARG A 43 15.68 -31.70 -26.09
N ILE A 44 16.58 -30.73 -26.00
CA ILE A 44 17.88 -30.80 -26.69
C ILE A 44 18.76 -31.90 -26.07
N LEU A 45 18.72 -32.07 -24.75
CA LEU A 45 19.42 -33.15 -24.06
C LEU A 45 18.92 -34.52 -24.52
N PHE A 46 17.61 -34.71 -24.63
CA PHE A 46 17.03 -35.93 -25.16
C PHE A 46 17.45 -36.18 -26.61
N ASP A 47 17.35 -35.18 -27.48
CA ASP A 47 17.77 -35.28 -28.88
C ASP A 47 19.27 -35.62 -29.01
N THR A 48 20.12 -35.10 -28.11
CA THR A 48 21.57 -35.36 -28.14
C THR A 48 21.92 -36.79 -27.73
N PHE A 49 21.19 -37.40 -26.79
CA PHE A 49 21.50 -38.73 -26.26
C PHE A 49 20.77 -39.87 -26.99
N PHE A 50 19.62 -39.61 -27.61
CA PHE A 50 18.75 -40.65 -28.17
C PHE A 50 18.62 -40.62 -29.69
N ASN A 51 19.13 -39.58 -30.38
CA ASN A 51 18.98 -39.44 -31.84
C ASN A 51 20.35 -39.56 -32.54
N ASP A 52 20.58 -40.72 -33.16
CA ASP A 52 21.93 -41.24 -33.49
C ASP A 52 22.55 -40.78 -34.82
N GLY A 53 22.02 -39.80 -35.58
CA GLY A 53 22.53 -39.69 -36.97
C GLY A 53 22.35 -38.48 -37.85
N ASN A 54 21.85 -37.32 -37.43
CA ASN A 54 21.89 -36.11 -38.31
C ASN A 54 21.50 -34.79 -37.62
N TYR A 55 21.62 -34.70 -36.30
CA TYR A 55 21.37 -33.42 -35.63
C TYR A 55 22.64 -32.58 -35.69
N ASP A 56 22.64 -31.47 -36.44
CA ASP A 56 23.63 -30.40 -36.30
C ASP A 56 23.53 -29.90 -34.86
N ALA A 57 24.36 -30.49 -33.99
CA ALA A 57 24.15 -30.43 -32.56
C ALA A 57 24.39 -29.00 -32.07
N VAL A 58 23.30 -28.30 -31.73
CA VAL A 58 23.38 -27.09 -30.91
C VAL A 58 24.13 -27.48 -29.63
N PRO A 59 25.29 -26.88 -29.33
CA PRO A 59 26.09 -27.28 -28.19
C PRO A 59 25.26 -27.18 -26.90
N LEU A 60 25.22 -28.26 -26.11
CA LEU A 60 24.40 -28.37 -24.88
C LEU A 60 24.68 -27.24 -23.87
N ALA A 61 25.88 -26.64 -23.95
CA ALA A 61 26.30 -25.50 -23.15
C ALA A 61 25.41 -24.26 -23.34
N MET A 62 24.90 -24.00 -24.55
CA MET A 62 24.11 -22.80 -24.85
C MET A 62 22.72 -22.83 -24.18
N PRO A 63 21.85 -23.85 -24.40
CA PRO A 63 20.56 -23.93 -23.71
C PRO A 63 20.70 -24.13 -22.20
N GLY A 64 21.74 -24.86 -21.76
CA GLY A 64 22.06 -25.00 -20.34
C GLY A 64 22.43 -23.67 -19.69
N GLY A 65 23.24 -22.85 -20.37
CA GLY A 65 23.59 -21.50 -19.94
C GLY A 65 22.38 -20.59 -19.83
N ILE A 66 21.46 -20.62 -20.80
CA ILE A 66 20.20 -19.85 -20.75
C ILE A 66 19.35 -20.27 -19.56
N PHE A 67 19.18 -21.58 -19.32
CA PHE A 67 18.43 -22.09 -18.18
C PHE A 67 19.05 -21.63 -16.85
N LEU A 68 20.37 -21.79 -16.69
CA LEU A 68 21.08 -21.34 -15.49
C LEU A 68 20.99 -19.83 -15.30
N PHE A 69 21.01 -19.05 -16.38
CA PHE A 69 20.86 -17.60 -16.31
C PHE A 69 19.47 -17.20 -15.80
N PHE A 70 18.38 -17.79 -16.30
CA PHE A 70 17.04 -17.53 -15.77
C PHE A 70 16.87 -18.02 -14.33
N LEU A 71 17.48 -19.16 -13.98
CA LEU A 71 17.48 -19.68 -12.62
C LEU A 71 18.24 -18.74 -11.66
N PHE A 72 19.35 -18.16 -12.11
CA PHE A 72 20.10 -17.13 -11.40
C PHE A 72 19.25 -15.88 -11.17
N LEU A 73 18.58 -15.35 -12.20
CA LEU A 73 17.68 -14.19 -12.05
C LEU A 73 16.54 -14.50 -11.08
N PHE A 74 15.96 -15.70 -11.15
CA PHE A 74 14.94 -16.14 -10.22
C PHE A 74 15.46 -16.18 -8.78
N ALA A 75 16.64 -16.76 -8.56
CA ALA A 75 17.29 -16.77 -7.25
C ALA A 75 17.58 -15.35 -6.74
N LEU A 76 18.08 -14.47 -7.61
CA LEU A 76 18.38 -13.08 -7.30
C LEU A 76 17.13 -12.31 -6.87
N SER A 77 16.01 -12.51 -7.57
CA SER A 77 14.71 -11.98 -7.17
C SER A 77 14.32 -12.42 -5.75
N ARG A 78 14.51 -13.71 -5.41
CA ARG A 78 14.18 -14.28 -4.09
C ARG A 78 15.10 -13.83 -2.95
N THR A 79 16.32 -13.40 -3.26
CA THR A 79 17.27 -12.85 -2.28
C THR A 79 16.99 -11.39 -1.90
N GLY A 80 16.00 -10.74 -2.53
CA GLY A 80 15.58 -9.36 -2.23
C GLY A 80 16.02 -8.35 -3.29
N TYR A 81 16.84 -8.74 -4.26
CA TYR A 81 17.30 -7.88 -5.36
C TYR A 81 16.37 -7.91 -6.58
N PHE A 82 15.05 -7.97 -6.36
CA PHE A 82 14.06 -8.11 -7.43
C PHE A 82 14.10 -6.94 -8.43
N ARG A 83 14.36 -5.70 -7.97
CA ARG A 83 14.50 -4.54 -8.86
C ARG A 83 15.68 -4.71 -9.81
N PHE A 84 16.82 -5.18 -9.31
CA PHE A 84 17.98 -5.39 -10.16
C PHE A 84 17.71 -6.53 -11.17
N SER A 85 17.07 -7.60 -10.70
CA SER A 85 16.63 -8.70 -11.58
C SER A 85 15.65 -8.25 -12.67
N SER A 86 14.71 -7.34 -12.38
CA SER A 86 13.77 -6.86 -13.39
C SER A 86 14.46 -6.01 -14.47
N HIS A 87 15.44 -5.19 -14.10
CA HIS A 87 16.23 -4.43 -15.06
C HIS A 87 17.05 -5.34 -15.97
N ILE A 88 17.71 -6.38 -15.41
CA ILE A 88 18.44 -7.35 -16.21
C ILE A 88 17.50 -8.07 -17.18
N LEU A 89 16.33 -8.51 -16.72
CA LEU A 89 15.34 -9.18 -17.57
C LEU A 89 14.89 -8.27 -18.72
N ILE A 90 14.54 -7.02 -18.42
CA ILE A 90 14.09 -6.04 -19.42
C ILE A 90 15.21 -5.75 -20.44
N LEU A 91 16.45 -5.56 -19.98
CA LEU A 91 17.60 -5.35 -20.85
C LEU A 91 17.88 -6.56 -21.74
N LEU A 92 17.76 -7.78 -21.21
CA LEU A 92 17.90 -9.01 -21.98
C LEU A 92 16.91 -9.04 -23.15
N TYR A 93 15.63 -8.80 -22.88
CA TYR A 93 14.61 -8.78 -23.94
C TYR A 93 14.79 -7.61 -24.91
N PHE A 94 15.22 -6.44 -24.42
CA PHE A 94 15.53 -5.31 -25.29
C PHE A 94 16.66 -5.64 -26.26
N PHE A 95 17.82 -6.09 -25.75
CA PHE A 95 18.95 -6.45 -26.60
C PHE A 95 18.63 -7.64 -27.51
N GLY A 96 17.86 -8.62 -27.05
CA GLY A 96 17.37 -9.72 -27.89
C GLY A 96 16.50 -9.22 -29.05
N ALA A 97 15.56 -8.31 -28.78
CA ALA A 97 14.73 -7.70 -29.81
C ALA A 97 15.56 -6.85 -30.79
N THR A 98 16.52 -6.06 -30.30
CA THR A 98 17.45 -5.27 -31.11
C THR A 98 18.33 -6.15 -31.98
N TYR A 99 18.88 -7.23 -31.43
CA TYR A 99 19.65 -8.21 -32.19
C TYR A 99 18.81 -8.80 -33.33
N THR A 100 17.57 -9.20 -33.06
CA THR A 100 16.66 -9.69 -34.09
C THR A 100 16.37 -8.63 -35.16
N ALA A 101 16.13 -7.39 -34.75
CA ALA A 101 15.83 -6.27 -35.66
C ALA A 101 17.02 -5.90 -36.57
N VAL A 102 18.24 -5.96 -36.05
CA VAL A 102 19.45 -5.65 -36.82
C VAL A 102 19.73 -6.75 -37.86
N ASN A 103 19.65 -8.03 -37.45
CA ASN A 103 20.01 -9.15 -38.32
C ASN A 103 18.92 -9.50 -39.34
N TRP A 104 17.63 -9.46 -38.98
CA TRP A 104 16.54 -9.88 -39.86
C TRP A 104 15.66 -8.72 -40.35
N GLY A 105 15.82 -7.51 -39.83
CA GLY A 105 15.04 -6.34 -40.27
C GLY A 105 14.25 -5.68 -39.15
N ALA A 106 14.13 -4.35 -39.19
CA ALA A 106 13.35 -3.59 -38.20
C ALA A 106 11.85 -3.92 -38.25
N ASP A 107 11.37 -4.49 -39.35
CA ASP A 107 9.97 -4.84 -39.60
C ASP A 107 9.63 -6.31 -39.27
N VAL A 108 10.58 -7.08 -38.75
CA VAL A 108 10.34 -8.47 -38.34
C VAL A 108 9.30 -8.51 -37.20
N PRO A 109 8.19 -9.25 -37.36
CA PRO A 109 7.12 -9.28 -36.36
C PRO A 109 7.58 -9.70 -34.95
N GLN A 110 8.50 -10.67 -34.86
CA GLN A 110 9.03 -11.12 -33.56
C GLN A 110 9.73 -9.99 -32.79
N ALA A 111 10.50 -9.13 -33.48
CA ALA A 111 11.20 -8.02 -32.84
C ALA A 111 10.21 -6.99 -32.30
N LEU A 112 9.19 -6.62 -33.08
CA LEU A 112 8.14 -5.69 -32.67
C LEU A 112 7.31 -6.21 -31.49
N LEU A 113 6.92 -7.48 -31.51
CA LEU A 113 6.22 -8.11 -30.38
C LEU A 113 7.08 -8.16 -29.12
N THR A 114 8.37 -8.47 -29.25
CA THR A 114 9.30 -8.49 -28.11
C THR A 114 9.52 -7.07 -27.56
N TYR A 115 9.57 -6.05 -28.41
CA TYR A 115 9.61 -4.65 -27.97
C TYR A 115 8.32 -4.23 -27.24
N ALA A 116 7.14 -4.62 -27.75
CA ALA A 116 5.88 -4.38 -27.06
C ALA A 116 5.87 -5.03 -25.66
N LEU A 117 6.38 -6.26 -25.57
CA LEU A 117 6.56 -6.95 -24.31
C LEU A 117 7.53 -6.22 -23.36
N VAL A 118 8.64 -5.66 -23.86
CA VAL A 118 9.58 -4.83 -23.09
C VAL A 118 8.89 -3.59 -22.53
N ILE A 119 8.06 -2.91 -23.33
CA ILE A 119 7.31 -1.71 -22.90
C ILE A 119 6.34 -2.08 -21.76
N VAL A 120 5.57 -3.16 -21.93
CA VAL A 120 4.62 -3.64 -20.92
C VAL A 120 5.36 -4.04 -19.64
N MET A 121 6.43 -4.84 -19.76
CA MET A 121 7.22 -5.26 -18.60
C MET A 121 7.86 -4.09 -17.86
N SER A 122 8.38 -3.09 -18.58
CA SER A 122 8.97 -1.88 -17.99
C SER A 122 7.94 -1.11 -17.15
N GLY A 123 6.72 -0.95 -17.67
CA GLY A 123 5.61 -0.30 -16.97
C GLY A 123 5.17 -1.04 -15.71
N VAL A 124 5.06 -2.37 -15.81
CA VAL A 124 4.53 -3.22 -14.73
C VAL A 124 5.57 -3.51 -13.65
N LEU A 125 6.81 -3.82 -14.04
CA LEU A 125 7.86 -4.29 -13.12
C LEU A 125 8.68 -3.17 -12.48
N ILE A 126 8.78 -2.01 -13.12
CA ILE A 126 9.54 -0.87 -12.60
C ILE A 126 8.58 0.25 -12.19
N ASN A 127 8.00 0.95 -13.15
CA ASN A 127 7.04 2.03 -12.93
C ASN A 127 6.38 2.44 -14.26
N SER A 128 5.19 3.02 -14.23
CA SER A 128 4.48 3.53 -15.41
C SER A 128 5.30 4.56 -16.20
N ARG A 129 6.14 5.37 -15.55
CA ARG A 129 7.02 6.33 -16.25
C ARG A 129 8.14 5.63 -17.02
N TYR A 130 8.60 4.47 -16.54
CA TYR A 130 9.66 3.71 -17.20
C TYR A 130 9.20 3.11 -18.53
N SER A 131 7.91 2.78 -18.71
CA SER A 131 7.42 2.35 -20.02
C SER A 131 7.54 3.46 -21.07
N ILE A 132 7.34 4.73 -20.69
CA ILE A 132 7.52 5.88 -21.58
C ILE A 132 8.98 6.01 -21.99
N TYR A 133 9.92 5.92 -21.04
CA TYR A 133 11.36 5.95 -21.34
C TYR A 133 11.79 4.78 -22.23
N SER A 134 11.32 3.56 -21.94
CA SER A 134 11.57 2.39 -22.78
C SER A 134 10.98 2.55 -24.18
N THR A 135 9.78 3.14 -24.31
CA THR A 135 9.14 3.40 -25.61
C THR A 135 9.95 4.38 -26.42
N ALA A 136 10.39 5.50 -25.82
CA ALA A 136 11.25 6.46 -26.49
C ALA A 136 12.57 5.83 -26.95
N LEU A 137 13.22 5.05 -26.08
CA LEU A 137 14.46 4.34 -26.41
C LEU A 137 14.27 3.35 -27.57
N ILE A 138 13.20 2.55 -27.54
CA ILE A 138 12.86 1.58 -28.60
C ILE A 138 12.54 2.31 -29.90
N ALA A 139 11.77 3.40 -29.86
CA ALA A 139 11.43 4.18 -31.03
C ALA A 139 12.69 4.77 -31.68
N THR A 140 13.60 5.35 -30.87
CA THR A 140 14.90 5.83 -31.35
C THR A 140 15.72 4.69 -31.96
N ALA A 141 15.79 3.53 -31.29
CA ALA A 141 16.52 2.37 -31.81
C ALA A 141 15.94 1.89 -33.16
N LEU A 142 14.62 1.77 -33.28
CA LEU A 142 13.95 1.37 -34.53
C LEU A 142 14.18 2.37 -35.66
N VAL A 143 14.11 3.67 -35.38
CA VAL A 143 14.39 4.72 -36.38
C VAL A 143 15.85 4.64 -36.85
N LEU A 144 16.80 4.47 -35.92
CA LEU A 144 18.22 4.34 -36.27
C LEU A 144 18.50 3.08 -37.09
N ILE A 145 17.97 1.93 -36.66
CA ILE A 145 18.14 0.66 -37.38
C ILE A 145 17.52 0.76 -38.77
N GLY A 146 16.29 1.27 -38.87
CA GLY A 146 15.61 1.47 -40.15
C GLY A 146 16.35 2.44 -41.08
N HIS A 147 16.91 3.52 -40.54
CA HIS A 147 17.74 4.45 -41.30
C HIS A 147 19.02 3.78 -41.83
N PHE A 148 19.73 3.02 -40.98
CA PHE A 148 20.92 2.27 -41.38
C PHE A 148 20.62 1.16 -42.40
N GLN A 149 19.44 0.53 -42.31
CA GLN A 149 18.96 -0.44 -43.29
C GLN A 149 18.62 0.24 -44.63
N TYR A 150 18.00 1.42 -44.58
CA TYR A 150 17.64 2.19 -45.78
C TYR A 150 18.86 2.64 -46.59
N ILE A 151 19.92 3.12 -45.92
CA ILE A 151 21.16 3.54 -46.59
C ILE A 151 22.06 2.36 -47.00
N GLY A 152 21.66 1.12 -46.71
CA GLY A 152 22.42 -0.09 -47.03
C GLY A 152 23.63 -0.36 -46.14
N ALA A 153 23.78 0.37 -45.02
CA ALA A 153 24.85 0.12 -44.04
C ALA A 153 24.62 -1.17 -43.22
N LEU A 154 23.35 -1.57 -43.08
CA LEU A 154 22.93 -2.86 -42.54
C LEU A 154 22.12 -3.59 -43.59
N VAL A 155 22.56 -4.78 -44.00
CA VAL A 155 21.83 -5.64 -44.93
C VAL A 155 21.11 -6.73 -44.13
N PRO A 156 19.80 -6.61 -43.89
CA PRO A 156 19.07 -7.60 -43.13
C PRO A 156 18.87 -8.88 -43.93
N ASP A 157 19.02 -10.00 -43.25
CA ASP A 157 18.69 -11.30 -43.81
C ASP A 157 17.17 -11.40 -44.01
N SER A 158 16.76 -11.48 -45.27
CA SER A 158 15.37 -11.50 -45.69
C SER A 158 14.80 -12.92 -45.83
N ILE A 159 15.48 -13.96 -45.33
CA ILE A 159 15.01 -15.35 -45.32
C ILE A 159 13.56 -15.46 -44.85
N TRP A 160 13.16 -14.69 -43.84
CA TRP A 160 11.81 -14.73 -43.29
C TRP A 160 10.72 -14.18 -44.24
N LYS A 161 11.09 -13.42 -45.28
CA LYS A 161 10.17 -12.91 -46.31
C LYS A 161 10.11 -13.80 -47.54
N THR A 162 11.17 -14.57 -47.80
CA THR A 162 11.36 -15.34 -49.03
C THR A 162 11.05 -16.83 -48.87
N GLU A 163 11.29 -17.40 -47.70
CA GLU A 163 10.95 -18.79 -47.40
C GLU A 163 9.47 -18.94 -46.97
N GLN A 164 8.93 -20.15 -47.16
CA GLN A 164 7.60 -20.47 -46.64
C GLN A 164 7.60 -20.35 -45.11
N ALA A 165 6.58 -19.66 -44.58
CA ALA A 165 6.44 -19.44 -43.15
C ALA A 165 6.49 -20.78 -42.40
N ARG A 166 7.46 -20.91 -41.50
CA ARG A 166 7.63 -22.13 -40.71
C ARG A 166 6.58 -22.16 -39.59
N PRO A 167 5.94 -23.30 -39.29
CA PRO A 167 5.01 -23.40 -38.17
C PRO A 167 5.62 -23.00 -36.82
N SER A 168 6.94 -23.15 -36.66
CA SER A 168 7.68 -22.71 -35.47
C SER A 168 7.56 -21.21 -35.20
N ASP A 169 7.51 -20.38 -36.24
CA ASP A 169 7.54 -18.92 -36.10
C ASP A 169 6.20 -18.43 -35.53
N GLN A 170 5.11 -19.04 -35.97
CA GLN A 170 3.76 -18.79 -35.44
C GLN A 170 3.64 -19.17 -33.96
N VAL A 171 4.33 -20.25 -33.54
CA VAL A 171 4.37 -20.66 -32.14
C VAL A 171 5.11 -19.60 -31.30
N PHE A 172 6.23 -19.04 -31.78
CA PHE A 172 6.92 -17.97 -31.06
C PHE A 172 6.08 -16.68 -30.93
N TYR A 173 5.33 -16.31 -31.98
CA TYR A 173 4.38 -15.20 -31.92
C TYR A 173 3.29 -15.45 -30.88
N ALA A 174 2.70 -16.65 -30.90
CA ALA A 174 1.66 -17.03 -29.95
C ALA A 174 2.16 -17.02 -28.50
N ILE A 175 3.37 -17.54 -28.24
CA ILE A 175 4.00 -17.50 -26.92
C ILE A 175 4.22 -16.06 -26.47
N THR A 176 4.78 -15.21 -27.32
CA THR A 176 5.07 -13.80 -26.98
C THR A 176 3.78 -13.04 -26.65
N LEU A 177 2.74 -13.19 -27.48
CA LEU A 177 1.42 -12.60 -27.24
C LEU A 177 0.79 -13.14 -25.95
N SER A 178 0.93 -14.44 -25.68
CA SER A 178 0.43 -15.06 -24.44
C SER A 178 1.13 -14.47 -23.22
N ILE A 179 2.44 -14.25 -23.28
CA ILE A 179 3.20 -13.61 -22.19
C ILE A 179 2.70 -12.17 -21.99
N ILE A 180 2.55 -11.37 -23.05
CA ILE A 180 2.01 -10.01 -22.96
C ILE A 180 0.62 -10.02 -22.29
N ALA A 181 -0.26 -10.92 -22.74
CA ALA A 181 -1.61 -11.06 -22.21
C ALA A 181 -1.60 -11.45 -20.72
N VAL A 182 -0.78 -12.43 -20.33
CA VAL A 182 -0.65 -12.87 -18.93
C VAL A 182 -0.11 -11.76 -18.05
N VAL A 183 0.94 -11.05 -18.48
CA VAL A 183 1.52 -9.94 -17.71
C VAL A 183 0.50 -8.82 -17.54
N SER A 184 -0.22 -8.46 -18.61
CA SER A 184 -1.24 -7.40 -18.58
C SER A 184 -2.42 -7.79 -17.69
N TRP A 185 -2.94 -9.01 -17.85
CA TRP A 185 -4.04 -9.54 -17.03
C TRP A 185 -3.67 -9.61 -15.56
N LEU A 186 -2.46 -10.09 -15.24
CA LEU A 186 -1.99 -10.21 -13.87
C LEU A 186 -1.82 -8.83 -13.22
N SER A 187 -1.27 -7.87 -13.95
CA SER A 187 -1.15 -6.48 -13.49
C SER A 187 -2.52 -5.87 -13.19
N ASN A 188 -3.47 -5.97 -14.12
CA ASN A 188 -4.83 -5.42 -13.94
C ASN A 188 -5.53 -6.08 -12.76
N ARG A 189 -5.45 -7.41 -12.65
CA ARG A 189 -6.06 -8.16 -11.55
C ARG A 189 -5.54 -7.72 -10.18
N GLU A 190 -4.23 -7.50 -10.04
CA GLU A 190 -3.67 -7.04 -8.77
C GLU A 190 -4.02 -5.58 -8.47
N ILE A 191 -4.12 -4.73 -9.49
CA ILE A 191 -4.63 -3.35 -9.34
C ILE A 191 -6.07 -3.37 -8.83
N ASP A 192 -6.97 -4.12 -9.47
CA ASP A 192 -8.38 -4.23 -9.07
C ASP A 192 -8.52 -4.73 -7.64
N LYS A 193 -7.72 -5.74 -7.27
CA LYS A 193 -7.69 -6.31 -5.93
C LYS A 193 -7.22 -5.30 -4.88
N SER A 194 -6.24 -4.46 -5.21
CA SER A 194 -5.76 -3.39 -4.32
C SER A 194 -6.79 -2.27 -4.20
N LEU A 195 -7.44 -1.89 -5.30
CA LEU A 195 -8.49 -0.87 -5.31
C LEU A 195 -9.72 -1.29 -4.50
N ALA A 196 -10.12 -2.56 -4.61
CA ALA A 196 -11.22 -3.10 -3.81
C ALA A 196 -10.92 -3.07 -2.31
N ARG A 197 -9.69 -3.42 -1.90
CA ARG A 197 -9.25 -3.30 -0.50
C ARG A 197 -9.27 -1.85 0.00
N ALA A 198 -8.78 -0.93 -0.82
CA ALA A 198 -8.74 0.49 -0.50
C ALA A 198 -10.16 1.04 -0.28
N ARG A 199 -11.10 0.74 -1.19
CA ARG A 199 -12.50 1.14 -1.07
C ARG A 199 -13.18 0.58 0.18
N HIS A 200 -12.96 -0.70 0.47
CA HIS A 200 -13.52 -1.29 1.69
C HIS A 200 -12.97 -0.62 2.95
N SER A 201 -11.67 -0.33 2.99
CA SER A 201 -11.04 0.36 4.13
C SER A 201 -11.58 1.79 4.28
N GLU A 202 -11.84 2.48 3.16
CA GLU A 202 -12.45 3.81 3.15
C GLU A 202 -13.91 3.78 3.66
N GLU A 203 -14.69 2.77 3.27
CA GLU A 203 -16.06 2.57 3.77
C GLU A 203 -16.10 2.27 5.27
N ASP A 204 -15.20 1.43 5.77
CA ASP A 204 -15.12 1.11 7.20
C ASP A 204 -14.69 2.33 8.02
N LEU A 205 -13.70 3.09 7.53
CA LEU A 205 -13.28 4.34 8.16
C LEU A 205 -14.41 5.36 8.20
N LYS A 206 -15.22 5.43 7.15
CA LYS A 206 -16.40 6.31 7.11
C LYS A 206 -17.44 5.90 8.16
N LYS A 207 -17.74 4.60 8.29
CA LYS A 207 -18.67 4.10 9.32
C LYS A 207 -18.17 4.38 10.73
N GLU A 208 -16.89 4.17 10.98
CA GLU A 208 -16.27 4.46 12.28
C GLU A 208 -16.33 5.95 12.61
N ARG A 209 -16.03 6.81 11.63
CA ARG A 209 -16.19 8.26 11.76
C ARG A 209 -17.63 8.64 12.10
N ASP A 210 -18.62 8.13 11.35
CA ASP A 210 -20.03 8.44 11.56
C ASP A 210 -20.51 8.01 12.96
N SER A 211 -20.04 6.84 13.42
CA SER A 211 -20.31 6.37 14.78
C SER A 211 -19.66 7.23 15.85
N LEU A 212 -18.43 7.69 15.62
CA LEU A 212 -17.73 8.59 16.54
C LEU A 212 -18.40 9.96 16.59
N GLU A 213 -18.83 10.51 15.45
CA GLU A 213 -19.59 11.76 15.40
C GLU A 213 -20.89 11.66 16.19
N ALA A 214 -21.67 10.58 16.00
CA ALA A 214 -22.89 10.35 16.76
C ALA A 214 -22.63 10.25 18.28
N LYS A 215 -21.57 9.53 18.68
CA LYS A 215 -21.17 9.40 20.08
C LYS A 215 -20.70 10.73 20.66
N VAL A 216 -19.95 11.53 19.90
CA VAL A 216 -19.52 12.87 20.33
C VAL A 216 -20.73 13.77 20.53
N GLU A 217 -21.71 13.74 19.63
CA GLU A 217 -22.95 14.51 19.76
C GLU A 217 -23.74 14.09 21.00
N GLU A 218 -23.92 12.79 21.22
CA GLU A 218 -24.59 12.23 22.41
C GLU A 218 -23.90 12.69 23.70
N ARG A 219 -22.57 12.51 23.80
CA ARG A 219 -21.79 12.91 24.98
C ARG A 219 -21.79 14.41 25.19
N THR A 220 -21.85 15.20 24.13
CA THR A 220 -21.96 16.66 24.22
C THR A 220 -23.32 17.06 24.80
N LYS A 221 -24.41 16.41 24.37
CA LYS A 221 -25.75 16.63 24.93
C LYS A 221 -25.83 16.22 26.40
N GLU A 222 -25.30 15.05 26.75
CA GLU A 222 -25.22 14.59 28.16
C GLU A 222 -24.47 15.60 29.04
N LEU A 223 -23.33 16.09 28.58
CA LEU A 223 -22.53 17.09 29.30
C LEU A 223 -23.28 18.42 29.45
N GLN A 224 -23.94 18.91 28.41
CA GLN A 224 -24.75 20.13 28.46
C GLN A 224 -25.91 19.98 29.45
N GLN A 225 -26.58 18.84 29.45
CA GLN A 225 -27.67 18.56 30.38
C GLN A 225 -27.18 18.51 31.83
N ALA A 226 -26.08 17.80 32.10
CA ALA A 226 -25.48 17.75 33.43
C ALA A 226 -25.01 19.14 33.92
N GLN A 227 -24.48 19.98 33.02
CA GLN A 227 -24.12 21.36 33.33
C GLN A 227 -25.36 22.20 33.68
N LEU A 228 -26.45 22.06 32.91
CA LEU A 228 -27.70 22.77 33.16
C LEU A 228 -28.33 22.37 34.49
N GLU A 229 -28.39 21.07 34.78
CA GLU A 229 -28.90 20.55 36.07
C GLU A 229 -28.09 21.09 37.25
N LYS A 230 -26.76 21.15 37.12
CA LYS A 230 -25.88 21.72 38.14
C LYS A 230 -26.11 23.23 38.32
N LEU A 231 -26.34 23.98 37.24
CA LEU A 231 -26.69 25.41 37.31
C LEU A 231 -28.02 25.62 38.05
N ILE A 232 -29.03 24.81 37.76
CA ILE A 232 -30.33 24.87 38.46
C ILE A 232 -30.18 24.56 39.96
N GLN A 233 -29.36 23.57 40.32
CA GLN A 233 -29.08 23.26 41.72
C GLN A 233 -28.37 24.42 42.45
N LEU A 234 -27.40 25.05 41.81
CA LEU A 234 -26.69 26.20 42.37
C LEU A 234 -27.63 27.40 42.57
N ASP A 235 -28.53 27.66 41.62
CA ASP A 235 -29.52 28.74 41.74
C ASP A 235 -30.48 28.50 42.92
N ARG A 236 -31.03 27.29 43.04
CA ARG A 236 -31.86 26.91 44.20
C ARG A 236 -31.12 27.04 45.53
N PHE A 237 -29.84 26.65 45.57
CA PHE A 237 -29.02 26.78 46.78
C PHE A 237 -28.79 28.25 47.14
N ALA A 238 -28.52 29.11 46.16
CA ALA A 238 -28.40 30.56 46.37
C ALA A 238 -29.70 31.18 46.87
N GLU A 239 -30.85 30.76 46.33
CA GLU A 239 -32.18 31.18 46.78
C GLU A 239 -32.44 30.78 48.24
N PHE A 240 -32.11 29.53 48.59
CA PHE A 240 -32.18 29.04 49.97
C PHE A 240 -31.26 29.86 50.91
N GLY A 241 -30.05 30.20 50.45
CA GLY A 241 -29.12 31.07 51.18
C GLY A 241 -29.67 32.47 51.44
N ARG A 242 -30.35 33.07 50.45
CA ARG A 242 -31.06 34.36 50.62
C ARG A 242 -32.18 34.25 51.66
N MET A 243 -32.99 33.20 51.60
CA MET A 243 -34.07 32.97 52.58
C MET A 243 -33.51 32.75 53.99
N ALA A 244 -32.46 31.94 54.13
CA ALA A 244 -31.81 31.69 55.42
C ALA A 244 -31.27 33.00 56.02
N THR A 245 -30.66 33.87 55.20
CA THR A 245 -30.20 35.20 55.65
C THR A 245 -31.35 36.05 56.18
N GLY A 246 -32.51 36.03 55.52
CA GLY A 246 -33.73 36.67 56.02
C GLY A 246 -34.19 36.11 57.37
N ILE A 247 -34.24 34.78 57.51
CA ILE A 247 -34.61 34.11 58.77
C ILE A 247 -33.61 34.44 59.90
N PHE A 248 -32.32 34.47 59.61
CA PHE A 248 -31.29 34.84 60.59
C PHE A 248 -31.46 36.28 61.05
N HIS A 249 -31.74 37.20 60.13
CA HIS A 249 -32.04 38.59 60.47
C HIS A 249 -33.28 38.69 61.37
N ASP A 250 -34.33 37.94 61.04
CA ASP A 250 -35.60 37.93 61.78
C ASP A 250 -35.51 37.22 63.14
N LEU A 251 -34.59 36.26 63.32
CA LEU A 251 -34.27 35.62 64.60
C LEU A 251 -33.34 36.47 65.46
N ALA A 252 -32.38 37.17 64.85
CA ALA A 252 -31.45 38.04 65.54
C ALA A 252 -32.17 39.18 66.27
N ASN A 253 -33.22 39.74 65.67
CA ASN A 253 -34.02 40.81 66.28
C ASN A 253 -34.62 40.44 67.66
N PRO A 254 -35.46 39.41 67.80
CA PRO A 254 -36.03 39.02 69.08
C PRO A 254 -34.96 38.51 70.05
N LEU A 255 -33.90 37.85 69.59
CA LEU A 255 -32.79 37.46 70.47
C LEU A 255 -32.05 38.68 71.05
N MET A 256 -31.85 39.73 70.25
CA MET A 256 -31.28 40.99 70.72
C MET A 256 -32.20 41.67 71.73
N VAL A 257 -33.51 41.64 71.50
CA VAL A 257 -34.51 42.13 72.47
C VAL A 257 -34.51 41.31 73.76
N VAL A 258 -34.42 39.98 73.68
CA VAL A 258 -34.33 39.09 74.85
C VAL A 258 -33.02 39.34 75.59
N SER A 259 -31.90 39.51 74.89
CA SER A 259 -30.59 39.85 75.47
C SER A 259 -30.63 41.20 76.18
N LEU A 260 -31.20 42.22 75.55
CA LEU A 260 -31.38 43.55 76.16
C LEU A 260 -32.28 43.50 77.38
N ASN A 261 -33.36 42.70 77.34
CA ASN A 261 -34.24 42.50 78.48
C ASN A 261 -33.55 41.72 79.62
N LEU A 262 -32.75 40.71 79.29
CA LEU A 262 -31.93 39.98 80.26
C LEU A 262 -30.87 40.89 80.89
N GLU A 263 -30.18 41.73 80.10
CA GLU A 263 -29.26 42.75 80.62
C GLU A 263 -29.99 43.75 81.53
N LYS A 264 -31.18 44.18 81.15
CA LYS A 264 -32.01 45.07 81.97
C LYS A 264 -32.40 44.42 83.28
N LEU A 265 -32.81 43.14 83.28
CA LEU A 265 -33.09 42.37 84.49
C LEU A 265 -31.84 42.16 85.35
N HIS A 266 -30.68 41.94 84.74
CA HIS A 266 -29.40 41.79 85.44
C HIS A 266 -28.90 43.13 86.04
N ALA A 267 -29.15 44.24 85.35
CA ALA A 267 -28.90 45.59 85.85
C ALA A 267 -29.88 45.96 86.97
N GLN A 268 -31.13 45.49 86.89
CA GLN A 268 -32.15 45.69 87.92
C GLN A 268 -31.88 44.84 89.17
N SER A 269 -31.33 43.63 89.03
CA SER A 269 -30.90 42.81 90.17
C SER A 269 -29.62 43.36 90.83
N ARG A 270 -28.74 44.04 90.08
CA ARG A 270 -27.64 44.85 90.64
C ARG A 270 -28.08 46.19 91.22
N GLY A 271 -29.24 46.71 90.83
CA GLY A 271 -29.84 47.96 91.33
C GLY A 271 -30.59 47.82 92.66
N ILE A 272 -30.74 46.60 93.20
CA ILE A 272 -31.28 46.34 94.53
C ILE A 272 -30.11 46.03 95.47
N ASN A 273 -29.42 47.06 95.93
CA ASN A 273 -28.72 46.98 97.21
C ASN A 273 -28.69 48.36 97.89
N PRO A 274 -29.71 48.73 98.67
CA PRO A 274 -29.55 49.67 99.75
C PRO A 274 -29.08 48.92 101.01
N GLU A 275 -28.03 49.46 101.63
CA GLU A 275 -27.61 49.24 103.02
C GLU A 275 -26.97 47.88 103.39
N ALA A 276 -25.63 47.89 103.47
CA ALA A 276 -24.95 47.90 104.77
C ALA A 276 -23.41 47.83 104.60
N ALA A 277 -22.73 48.97 104.80
CA ALA A 277 -21.41 49.02 105.43
C ALA A 277 -21.04 50.49 105.72
N GLY A 278 -21.47 50.98 106.87
CA GLY A 278 -20.85 52.16 107.47
C GLY A 278 -19.55 51.78 108.19
N GLY A 279 -18.49 52.55 107.91
CA GLY A 279 -17.42 52.93 108.85
C GLY A 279 -16.30 51.92 109.16
N ILE A 280 -15.04 52.29 108.89
CA ILE A 280 -14.09 52.88 109.87
C ILE A 280 -12.75 53.23 109.17
N ALA A 281 -12.21 54.37 109.61
CA ALA A 281 -10.99 55.11 109.28
C ALA A 281 -9.67 54.37 108.98
N ALA A 282 -8.90 54.90 108.03
CA ALA A 282 -7.59 55.57 108.21
C ALA A 282 -7.20 56.31 106.92
#